data_AF-A0A7Z9LI86-F1
#
_entry.id   AF-A0A7Z9LI86-F1
#
_cell.length_a   1.000
_cell.length_b   1.000
_cell.length_c   1.000
_cell.angle_alpha   90.00
_cell.angle_beta   90.00
_cell.angle_gamma   90.00
#
_symmetry.space_group_name_H-M   'P 1'
#
loop_
_entity.id
_entity.type
_entity.pdbx_description
1 polymer ?
#
loop_
_entity_poly.entity_id
_entity_poly.type
_entity_poly.pdbx_seq_one_letter_code
_entity_poly.pdbx_strand_id
1 'polypeptide(L)' 'MLEDPRLKRDKARVPRRDNYERRPILSATIHPDIKHTLEAMSDRTGMSVSQVSDEVLFTGLIEMQELPELEE' A
#
# COMPACT_ATOMS: atom_id res chain seq x y z
N MET A 1 2.75 23.62 13.40
CA MET A 1 3.68 22.57 12.93
C MET A 1 2.82 21.37 12.57
N LEU A 2 2.74 21.00 11.30
CA LEU A 2 1.91 19.88 10.83
C LEU A 2 2.62 18.58 11.25
N GLU A 3 2.04 17.86 12.20
CA GLU A 3 2.64 16.64 12.73
C GLU A 3 2.51 15.52 11.69
N ASP A 4 3.62 14.97 11.21
CA ASP A 4 3.61 13.90 10.22
C ASP A 4 2.90 12.65 10.80
N PRO A 5 1.75 12.24 10.24
CA PRO A 5 1.01 11.06 10.68
C PRO A 5 1.83 9.77 10.60
N ARG A 6 2.91 9.74 9.80
CA ARG A 6 3.84 8.61 9.69
C ARG A 6 4.72 8.44 10.95
N LEU A 7 4.96 9.51 11.70
CA LEU A 7 5.80 9.50 12.92
C LEU A 7 5.02 9.07 14.17
N LYS A 8 3.69 9.21 14.19
CA LYS A 8 2.84 8.76 15.31
C LYS A 8 2.44 7.29 15.13
N ARG A 9 3.12 6.40 15.86
CA ARG A 9 2.97 4.94 15.77
C ARG A 9 1.56 4.42 16.06
N ASP A 10 0.81 5.15 16.88
CA ASP A 10 -0.57 4.94 17.32
C ASP A 10 -1.61 5.48 16.35
N LYS A 11 -1.22 6.40 15.45
CA LYS A 11 -2.10 7.05 14.46
C LYS A 11 -1.83 6.65 13.02
N ALA A 12 -0.83 5.80 12.79
CA ALA A 12 -0.53 5.27 11.47
C ALA A 12 -1.75 4.49 10.93
N ARG A 13 -2.37 4.98 9.86
CA ARG A 13 -3.48 4.32 9.16
C ARG A 13 -3.08 3.02 8.47
N VAL A 14 -1.78 2.74 8.40
CA VAL A 14 -1.21 1.57 7.73
C VAL A 14 -1.10 0.43 8.73
N PRO A 15 -1.75 -0.72 8.49
CA PRO A 15 -1.55 -1.92 9.28
C PRO A 15 -0.06 -2.30 9.29
N ARG A 16 0.54 -2.42 10.48
CA ARG A 16 1.90 -2.94 10.59
C ARG A 16 1.93 -4.45 10.33
N ARG A 17 3.10 -4.97 9.98
CA ARG A 17 3.36 -6.40 9.76
C ARG A 17 2.71 -7.31 10.81
N ASP A 18 2.82 -6.94 12.09
CA ASP A 18 2.31 -7.72 13.22
C ASP A 18 0.80 -7.56 13.47
N ASN A 19 0.15 -6.60 12.79
CA ASN A 19 -1.26 -6.25 12.93
C ASN A 19 -2.03 -6.37 11.60
N TYR A 20 -1.54 -7.21 10.68
CA TYR A 20 -2.20 -7.41 9.39
C TYR A 20 -3.35 -8.42 9.55
N GLU A 21 -4.58 -7.91 9.63
CA GLU A 21 -5.79 -8.73 9.67
C GLU A 21 -6.23 -9.14 8.27
N ARG A 22 -6.75 -10.37 8.11
CA ARG A 22 -7.37 -10.83 6.86
C ARG A 22 -8.64 -10.01 6.59
N ARG A 23 -8.51 -9.01 5.72
CA ARG A 23 -9.62 -8.17 5.21
C ARG A 23 -10.28 -8.79 3.97
N PRO A 24 -11.51 -8.38 3.61
CA PRO A 24 -12.16 -8.82 2.38
C PRO A 24 -11.26 -8.53 1.17
N ILE A 25 -11.03 -9.55 0.34
CA ILE A 25 -10.14 -9.45 -0.82
C ILE A 25 -10.84 -8.58 -1.87
N LEU A 26 -10.36 -7.34 -2.05
CA LEU A 26 -10.72 -6.53 -3.20
C LEU A 26 -9.93 -7.06 -4.40
N SER A 27 -10.64 -7.63 -5.37
CA SER A 27 -10.02 -8.07 -6.63
C SER A 27 -9.84 -6.86 -7.54
N ALA A 28 -8.67 -6.24 -7.49
CA ALA A 28 -8.26 -5.27 -8.50
C ALA A 28 -7.72 -6.00 -9.73
N THR A 29 -8.09 -5.53 -10.93
CA THR A 29 -7.44 -6.00 -12.17
C THR A 29 -6.14 -5.23 -12.33
N ILE A 30 -5.01 -5.95 -12.31
CA ILE A 30 -3.66 -5.38 -12.37
C ILE A 30 -2.96 -5.91 -13.62
N HIS A 31 -2.14 -5.07 -14.27
CA HIS A 31 -1.31 -5.50 -15.39
C HIS A 31 -0.38 -6.67 -14.98
N PRO A 32 -0.22 -7.72 -15.82
CA PRO A 32 0.56 -8.91 -15.47
C PRO A 32 2.01 -8.61 -15.04
N ASP A 33 2.66 -7.62 -15.66
CA ASP A 33 4.04 -7.25 -15.29
C ASP A 33 4.13 -6.65 -13.87
N ILE A 34 3.09 -5.90 -13.47
CA ILE A 34 3.01 -5.34 -12.11
C ILE A 34 2.76 -6.48 -11.12
N LYS A 35 1.90 -7.44 -11.46
CA LYS A 35 1.67 -8.65 -10.64
C LYS A 35 2.97 -9.43 -10.41
N HIS A 36 3.75 -9.66 -11.46
CA HIS A 36 5.04 -10.35 -11.34
C HIS A 36 6.04 -9.59 -10.47
N THR A 37 6.04 -8.26 -10.55
CA THR A 37 6.88 -7.41 -9.70
C THR A 37 6.48 -7.54 -8.22
N LEU A 38 5.17 -7.52 -7.92
CA LEU A 38 4.65 -7.71 -6.55
C LEU A 38 4.94 -9.11 -6.00
N GLU A 39 4.87 -10.15 -6.85
CA GLU A 39 5.25 -11.53 -6.49
C GLU A 39 6.76 -11.62 -6.17
N ALA A 40 7.63 -11.03 -7.00
CA ALA A 40 9.07 -11.01 -6.72
C ALA A 40 9.42 -10.25 -5.43
N MET A 41 8.70 -9.17 -5.13
CA MET A 41 8.84 -8.42 -3.88
C MET A 41 8.36 -9.25 -2.67
N SER A 42 7.27 -9.99 -2.82
CA SER A 42 6.73 -10.92 -1.82
C SER A 42 7.76 -11.98 -1.46
N ASP A 43 8.36 -12.64 -2.46
CA ASP A 43 9.38 -13.67 -2.25
C ASP A 43 10.64 -13.12 -1.54
N ARG A 44 11.07 -11.91 -1.88
CA ARG A 44 12.25 -11.28 -1.28
C ARG A 44 12.03 -10.86 0.17
N THR A 45 10.82 -10.46 0.53
CA THR A 45 10.50 -9.88 1.85
C THR A 45 9.90 -10.91 2.82
N GLY A 46 9.39 -12.03 2.31
CA GLY A 46 8.61 -13.00 3.08
C GLY A 46 7.24 -12.47 3.50
N MET A 47 6.77 -11.37 2.90
CA MET A 47 5.43 -10.82 3.09
C MET A 47 4.50 -11.42 2.03
N SER A 48 3.20 -11.56 2.33
CA SER A 48 2.22 -11.97 1.32
C SER A 48 2.08 -10.92 0.20
N VAL A 49 1.69 -11.35 -1.00
CA VAL A 49 1.45 -10.45 -2.15
C VAL A 49 0.45 -9.34 -1.79
N SER A 50 -0.59 -9.64 -0.99
CA SER A 50 -1.56 -8.64 -0.51
C SER A 50 -0.93 -7.60 0.43
N GLN A 51 0.01 -8.00 1.29
CA GLN A 51 0.72 -7.07 2.17
C GLN A 51 1.64 -6.15 1.36
N VAL A 52 2.40 -6.72 0.43
CA VAL A 52 3.27 -5.94 -0.46
C VAL A 52 2.43 -4.98 -1.31
N SER A 53 1.30 -5.46 -1.85
CA SER A 53 0.40 -4.60 -2.61
C SER A 53 -0.18 -3.48 -1.75
N ASP A 54 -0.55 -3.73 -0.49
CA ASP A 54 -1.08 -2.68 0.37
C ASP A 54 -0.02 -1.61 0.68
N GLU A 55 1.24 -1.99 0.91
CA GLU A 55 2.32 -1.03 1.14
C GLU A 55 2.64 -0.20 -0.12
N VAL A 56 2.70 -0.84 -1.29
CA VAL A 56 3.01 -0.19 -2.57
C VAL A 56 1.82 0.63 -3.10
N LEU A 57 0.60 0.08 -3.04
CA LEU A 57 -0.59 0.78 -3.52
C LEU A 57 -0.99 1.92 -2.58
N PHE A 58 -0.83 1.78 -1.26
CA PHE A 58 -1.16 2.88 -0.36
C PHE A 58 -0.23 4.09 -0.55
N THR A 59 1.06 3.86 -0.76
CA THR A 59 2.00 4.94 -1.06
C THR A 59 1.64 5.64 -2.36
N GLY A 60 1.36 4.87 -3.43
CA GLY A 60 0.89 5.42 -4.69
C GLY A 60 -0.46 6.17 -4.58
N LEU A 61 -1.41 5.68 -3.77
CA LEU A 61 -2.70 6.34 -3.55
C LEU A 61 -2.56 7.68 -2.81
N ILE A 62 -1.65 7.77 -1.84
CA ILE A 62 -1.38 9.04 -1.14
C ILE A 62 -0.76 10.04 -2.13
N GLU A 63 0.21 9.62 -2.93
CA GLU A 63 0.80 10.47 -3.98
C GLU A 63 -0.28 10.95 -4.95
N MET A 64 -1.19 10.07 -5.39
CA MET A 64 -2.32 10.45 -6.25
C MET A 64 -3.31 11.41 -5.59
N GLN A 65 -3.55 11.29 -4.28
CA GLN A 65 -4.42 12.22 -3.55
C GLN A 65 -3.76 13.60 -3.37
N GLU A 66 -2.43 13.66 -3.33
CA GLU A 66 -1.66 14.90 -3.25
C GLU A 66 -1.48 15.58 -4.62
N LEU A 67 -1.74 14.88 -5.73
CA LEU A 67 -1.75 15.49 -7.06
C LEU A 67 -2.96 16.44 -7.19
N PRO A 68 -2.78 17.60 -7.85
CA PRO A 68 -3.91 18.46 -8.18
C PRO A 68 -4.89 17.68 -9.05
N GLU A 69 -6.19 17.88 -8.81
CA GLU A 69 -7.22 17.35 -9.70
C GLU A 69 -6.89 17.77 -11.14
N LEU A 70 -6.97 16.80 -12.07
CA LEU A 70 -6.76 17.10 -13.48
C LEU A 70 -7.90 18.02 -13.93
N GLU A 71 -7.59 19.29 -14.17
CA GLU A 71 -8.50 20.21 -14.87
C GLU A 71 -8.69 19.68 -16.31
N GLU A 72 -9.96 19.63 -16.73
CA GLU A 72 -10.44 19.05 -17.99
C GLU A 72 -9.98 19.82 -19.24
#